data_AF-A0A2T6FQE6-F1
#
_entry.id   AF-A0A2T6FQE6-F1
#
_cell.length_a   1.000
_cell.length_b   1.000
_cell.length_c   1.000
_cell.angle_alpha   90.00
_cell.angle_beta   90.00
_cell.angle_gamma   90.00
#
_symmetry.space_group_name_H-M   'P 1'
#
loop_
_entity.id
_entity.type
_entity.pdbx_description
1 polymer ?
#
loop_
_entity_poly.entity_id
_entity_poly.type
_entity_poly.pdbx_seq_one_letter_code
_entity_poly.pdbx_strand_id
1 'polypeptide(L)'
;MLVCGVSVGQTHAQTYIAPFSDAQWKAQSGDFACTLNHEIPGFGSAKLTRKAGAGEILDISSKSQPFGSGAFKVEAIAPTWRSDVIPKTLGQAQASAKSLKVSGAQIAAITGSLEQGTNVMFSGSSLRVGLEARNFGPAFATYKTCVKNLIPYTFKQLSHTVLMYEPDADELSSKSKAELDKVARYVKADKQVLGIIVDAHSDKLPKPEQGEALSKREADWVTAYLVEKGIPAETITTRSHGDKFPIADNKTKAGQAKNRRVTVRLENAETRKEMEKKVAAIKASEEKAAAEKAASSEAEKSVPAIDAKQLEDLTEQQNIMNGKQPDVGLPR
;
A
#
# COMPACT_ATOMS: atom_id res chain seq x y z
N MET A 1 60.42 39.75 19.76
CA MET A 1 59.40 38.68 19.64
C MET A 1 58.03 39.34 19.64
N LEU A 2 57.41 39.48 18.47
CA LEU A 2 56.01 39.94 18.36
C LEU A 2 55.12 38.72 18.65
N VAL A 3 54.43 38.72 19.79
CA VAL A 3 53.43 37.69 20.11
C VAL A 3 52.15 38.06 19.37
N CYS A 4 51.92 37.40 18.23
CA CYS A 4 50.68 37.51 17.48
C CYS A 4 49.61 36.70 18.22
N GLY A 5 48.76 37.38 19.00
CA GLY A 5 47.61 36.76 19.66
C GLY A 5 46.56 36.37 18.62
N VAL A 6 46.38 35.06 18.41
CA VAL A 6 45.29 34.53 17.59
C VAL A 6 43.99 34.75 18.37
N SER A 7 43.23 35.77 17.98
CA SER A 7 41.85 35.96 18.44
C SER A 7 40.99 34.82 17.89
N VAL A 8 40.70 33.83 18.74
CA VAL A 8 39.74 32.77 18.47
C VAL A 8 38.35 33.40 18.47
N GLY A 9 37.80 33.66 17.29
CA GLY A 9 36.41 34.09 17.16
C GLY A 9 35.48 33.00 17.69
N GLN A 10 34.67 33.32 18.70
CA GLN A 10 33.60 32.44 19.15
C GLN A 10 32.56 32.33 18.02
N THR A 11 32.55 31.21 17.31
CA THR A 11 31.49 30.87 16.35
C THR A 11 30.22 30.55 17.13
N HIS A 12 29.39 31.57 17.36
CA HIS A 12 28.06 31.37 17.95
C HIS A 12 27.14 30.68 16.94
N ALA A 13 26.59 29.53 17.33
CA ALA A 13 25.58 28.85 16.53
C ALA A 13 24.33 29.73 16.39
N GLN A 14 23.86 29.93 15.16
CA GLN A 14 22.68 30.74 14.88
C GLN A 14 21.45 30.05 15.48
N THR A 15 20.68 30.78 16.28
CA THR A 15 19.51 30.24 16.99
C THR A 15 18.22 30.75 16.37
N TYR A 16 17.32 29.83 16.03
CA TYR A 16 15.97 30.12 15.55
C TYR A 16 14.95 29.55 16.52
N ILE A 17 14.09 30.41 17.04
CA ILE A 17 13.02 30.06 17.97
C ILE A 17 11.93 31.12 17.77
N ALA A 18 10.67 30.73 17.74
CA ALA A 18 9.56 31.66 17.68
C ALA A 18 9.54 32.52 18.96
N PRO A 19 9.39 33.85 18.84
CA PRO A 19 9.13 34.70 19.99
C PRO A 19 7.91 34.23 20.75
N PHE A 20 7.89 34.47 22.07
CA PHE A 20 6.78 34.04 22.93
C PHE A 20 5.41 34.53 22.43
N SER A 21 5.31 35.75 21.88
CA SER A 21 4.05 36.28 21.33
C SER A 21 3.54 35.49 20.12
N ASP A 22 4.46 34.99 19.30
CA ASP A 22 4.18 34.49 17.94
C ASP A 22 4.12 32.96 17.88
N ALA A 23 4.58 32.29 18.95
CA ALA A 23 4.52 30.84 19.08
C ALA A 23 3.06 30.35 19.02
N GLN A 24 2.72 29.70 17.90
CA GLN A 24 1.43 29.08 17.64
C GLN A 24 1.60 27.65 17.17
N TRP A 25 0.69 26.80 17.62
CA TRP A 25 0.56 25.42 17.18
C TRP A 25 -0.80 25.23 16.54
N LYS A 26 -0.82 24.61 15.35
CA LYS A 26 -2.04 24.40 14.56
C LYS A 26 -2.18 22.91 14.26
N ALA A 27 -3.18 22.28 14.87
CA ALA A 27 -3.56 20.92 14.53
C ALA A 27 -4.45 20.90 13.28
N GLN A 28 -4.23 19.93 12.39
CA GLN A 28 -5.11 19.65 11.27
C GLN A 28 -5.53 18.19 11.37
N SER A 29 -6.84 17.96 11.31
CA SER A 29 -7.44 16.64 11.39
C SER A 29 -7.79 16.12 10.01
N GLY A 30 -7.59 14.83 9.79
CA GLY A 30 -8.00 14.14 8.57
C GLY A 30 -8.17 12.65 8.82
N ASP A 31 -8.90 11.98 7.94
CA ASP A 31 -9.22 10.55 8.12
C ASP A 31 -7.99 9.63 7.99
N PHE A 32 -7.00 10.05 7.19
CA PHE A 32 -5.79 9.28 6.88
C PHE A 32 -4.49 9.94 7.35
N ALA A 33 -4.56 11.18 7.83
CA ALA A 33 -3.42 11.85 8.42
C ALA A 33 -3.84 12.90 9.45
N CYS A 34 -3.11 12.94 10.56
CA CYS A 34 -3.18 14.02 11.55
C CYS A 34 -1.85 14.79 11.50
N THR A 35 -1.93 16.11 11.50
CA THR A 35 -0.74 16.97 11.55
C THR A 35 -0.86 17.97 12.69
N LEU A 36 0.28 18.33 13.26
CA LEU A 36 0.42 19.40 14.22
C LEU A 36 1.61 20.25 13.79
N ASN A 37 1.31 21.47 13.33
CA ASN A 37 2.26 22.36 12.68
C ASN A 37 2.60 23.55 13.58
N HIS A 38 3.86 23.96 13.51
CA HIS A 38 4.39 25.13 14.19
C HIS A 38 5.36 25.85 13.25
N GLU A 39 5.11 27.12 12.99
CA GLU A 39 6.00 27.95 12.16
C GLU A 39 7.12 28.51 13.03
N ILE A 40 8.34 28.47 12.51
CA ILE A 40 9.54 29.00 13.16
C ILE A 40 10.00 30.19 12.31
N PRO A 41 9.73 31.44 12.74
CA PRO A 41 10.02 32.65 11.99
C PRO A 41 11.48 32.71 11.52
N GLY A 42 11.70 33.11 10.27
CA GLY A 42 13.03 33.20 9.67
C GLY A 42 13.70 31.87 9.33
N PHE A 43 13.11 30.73 9.72
CA PHE A 43 13.70 29.40 9.51
C PHE A 43 12.83 28.50 8.63
N GLY A 44 11.62 28.21 9.07
CA GLY A 44 10.78 27.17 8.46
C GLY A 44 9.66 26.72 9.37
N SER A 45 9.51 25.42 9.57
CA SER A 45 8.41 24.87 10.37
C SER A 45 8.77 23.54 11.02
N ALA A 46 8.21 23.27 12.20
CA ALA A 46 8.13 21.95 12.78
C ALA A 46 6.75 21.34 12.56
N LYS A 47 6.71 20.06 12.20
CA LYS A 47 5.48 19.35 11.87
C LYS A 47 5.52 17.94 12.42
N LEU A 48 4.67 17.67 13.40
CA LEU A 48 4.39 16.32 13.89
C LEU A 48 3.29 15.71 13.01
N THR A 49 3.56 14.57 12.41
CA THR A 49 2.62 13.88 11.51
C THR A 49 2.42 12.44 11.93
N ARG A 50 1.16 12.00 11.95
CA ARG A 50 0.75 10.59 11.98
C ARG A 50 -0.04 10.29 10.71
N LYS A 51 0.42 9.33 9.90
CA LYS A 51 -0.33 8.84 8.73
C LYS A 51 -0.89 7.44 8.99
N ALA A 52 -1.94 7.07 8.26
CA ALA A 52 -2.46 5.71 8.23
C ALA A 52 -1.34 4.70 7.95
N GLY A 53 -1.28 3.61 8.73
CA GLY A 53 -0.27 2.56 8.59
C GLY A 53 1.18 2.95 8.95
N ALA A 54 1.44 4.18 9.43
CA ALA A 54 2.78 4.65 9.75
C ALA A 54 2.92 5.12 11.22
N GLY A 55 4.15 5.15 11.71
CA GLY A 55 4.50 5.77 13.00
C GLY A 55 4.41 7.29 12.96
N GLU A 56 4.53 7.91 14.14
CA GLU A 56 4.66 9.37 14.22
C GLU A 56 6.04 9.82 13.75
N ILE A 57 6.07 10.96 13.08
CA ILE A 57 7.29 11.62 12.63
C ILE A 57 7.19 13.09 12.97
N LEU A 58 8.17 13.61 13.72
CA LEU A 58 8.41 15.04 13.86
C LEU A 58 9.45 15.44 12.83
N ASP A 59 9.07 16.32 11.90
CA ASP A 59 9.95 16.88 10.87
C ASP A 59 10.12 18.38 11.13
N ILE A 60 11.36 18.81 11.35
CA ILE A 60 11.73 20.22 11.36
C ILE A 60 12.36 20.52 10.01
N SER A 61 11.66 21.32 9.22
CA SER A 61 12.03 21.66 7.84
C SER A 61 12.46 23.12 7.75
N SER A 62 13.57 23.38 7.06
CA SER A 62 14.08 24.71 6.76
C SER A 62 13.72 25.17 5.35
N LYS A 63 13.34 26.45 5.20
CA LYS A 63 13.01 27.06 3.91
C LYS A 63 14.29 27.41 3.12
N SER A 64 15.32 27.93 3.79
CA SER A 64 16.50 28.52 3.13
C SER A 64 17.81 27.81 3.50
N GLN A 65 18.12 27.66 4.79
CA GLN A 65 19.42 27.15 5.26
C GLN A 65 19.39 25.63 5.48
N PRO A 66 20.33 24.84 4.93
CA PRO A 66 20.44 23.42 5.26
C PRO A 66 20.88 23.26 6.73
N PHE A 67 20.48 22.15 7.35
CA PHE A 67 20.94 21.77 8.69
C PHE A 67 22.41 21.33 8.72
N GLY A 68 23.05 21.19 7.54
CA GLY A 68 24.38 20.63 7.39
C GLY A 68 24.40 19.11 7.59
N SER A 69 25.59 18.53 7.68
CA SER A 69 25.80 17.11 8.01
C SER A 69 26.11 16.96 9.49
N GLY A 70 25.34 16.15 10.23
CA GLY A 70 25.65 15.84 11.61
C GLY A 70 24.44 15.49 12.48
N ALA A 71 24.74 15.03 13.69
CA ALA A 71 23.73 14.79 14.72
C ALA A 71 23.42 16.10 15.45
N PHE A 72 22.14 16.32 15.72
CA PHE A 72 21.63 17.41 16.54
C PHE A 72 21.27 16.85 17.91
N LYS A 73 21.84 17.44 18.96
CA LYS A 73 21.45 17.12 20.34
C LYS A 73 20.06 17.69 20.60
N VAL A 74 19.16 16.88 21.17
CA VAL A 74 17.79 17.28 21.49
C VAL A 74 17.65 17.41 23.00
N GLU A 75 17.29 18.59 23.48
CA GLU A 75 17.24 18.91 24.90
C GLU A 75 15.95 19.64 25.25
N ALA A 76 15.33 19.27 26.37
CA ALA A 76 14.33 20.12 27.01
C ALA A 76 15.08 21.23 27.75
N ILE A 77 14.79 22.48 27.39
CA ILE A 77 15.37 23.67 27.99
C ILE A 77 14.30 24.47 28.70
N ALA A 78 14.67 25.05 29.84
CA ALA A 78 13.79 25.95 30.56
C ALA A 78 13.45 27.18 29.69
N PRO A 79 12.22 27.72 29.79
CA PRO A 79 11.94 29.02 29.20
C PRO A 79 12.79 30.10 29.89
N THR A 80 13.03 31.22 29.20
CA THR A 80 14.00 32.26 29.58
C THR A 80 13.79 32.90 30.96
N TRP A 81 12.61 32.74 31.56
CA TRP A 81 12.23 33.27 32.88
C TRP A 81 12.41 32.28 34.03
N ARG A 82 12.86 31.04 33.76
CA ARG A 82 13.11 29.98 34.76
C ARG A 82 14.54 29.45 34.65
N SER A 83 15.47 30.08 35.34
CA SER A 83 16.90 29.70 35.31
C SER A 83 17.25 28.49 36.18
N ASP A 84 16.29 28.00 36.97
CA ASP A 84 16.43 26.93 37.95
C ASP A 84 16.36 25.52 37.36
N VAL A 85 15.88 25.37 36.12
CA VAL A 85 15.68 24.07 35.48
C VAL A 85 16.89 23.71 34.59
N ILE A 86 17.61 22.66 34.99
CA ILE A 86 18.75 22.12 34.24
C ILE A 86 18.27 21.51 32.93
N PRO A 87 18.92 21.79 31.78
CA PRO A 87 18.59 21.15 30.51
C PRO A 87 18.60 19.63 30.59
N LYS A 88 17.52 18.99 30.15
CA LYS A 88 17.39 17.53 30.12
C LYS A 88 17.60 17.02 28.70
N THR A 89 18.57 16.14 28.49
CA THR A 89 18.78 15.50 27.19
C THR A 89 17.63 14.53 26.88
N LEU A 90 17.00 14.70 25.71
CA LEU A 90 15.90 13.88 25.21
C LEU A 90 16.35 12.88 24.14
N GLY A 91 17.55 13.06 23.57
CA GLY A 91 18.13 12.18 22.57
C GLY A 91 18.96 12.94 21.53
N GLN A 92 19.07 12.34 20.34
CA GLN A 92 19.74 12.93 19.19
C GLN A 92 18.84 12.81 17.96
N ALA A 93 18.97 13.74 17.02
CA ALA A 93 18.26 13.70 15.75
C ALA A 93 19.25 13.83 14.61
N GLN A 94 19.02 13.09 13.52
CA GLN A 94 19.90 13.14 12.37
C GLN A 94 19.38 14.16 11.35
N ALA A 95 20.24 15.08 10.93
CA ALA A 95 19.94 15.99 9.84
C ALA A 95 20.08 15.30 8.47
N SER A 96 19.17 15.64 7.56
CA SER A 96 19.21 15.28 6.15
C SER A 96 18.85 16.50 5.31
N ALA A 97 19.88 17.13 4.73
CA ALA A 97 19.78 18.35 3.93
C ALA A 97 19.03 19.49 4.65
N LYS A 98 17.76 19.74 4.30
CA LYS A 98 16.91 20.79 4.85
C LYS A 98 15.88 20.27 5.88
N SER A 99 16.01 19.04 6.34
CA SER A 99 15.07 18.42 7.29
C SER A 99 15.81 17.72 8.42
N LEU A 100 15.24 17.79 9.61
CA LEU A 100 15.63 17.02 10.78
C LEU A 100 14.41 16.20 11.21
N LYS A 101 14.56 14.87 11.21
CA LYS A 101 13.47 13.94 11.51
C LYS A 101 13.72 13.21 12.83
N VAL A 102 12.68 13.15 13.64
CA VAL A 102 12.62 12.34 14.86
C VAL A 102 11.44 11.39 14.76
N SER A 103 11.62 10.15 15.21
CA SER A 103 10.59 9.11 15.23
C SER A 103 10.68 8.27 16.50
N GLY A 104 9.68 7.42 16.72
CA GLY A 104 9.68 6.45 17.81
C GLY A 104 9.57 7.08 19.21
N ALA A 105 10.22 6.44 20.20
CA ALA A 105 10.07 6.78 21.62
C ALA A 105 10.49 8.22 21.97
N GLN A 106 11.39 8.83 21.18
CA GLN A 106 11.85 10.20 21.41
C GLN A 106 10.74 11.24 21.20
N ILE A 107 9.76 10.97 20.32
CA ILE A 107 8.60 11.86 20.12
C ILE A 107 7.82 12.02 21.43
N ALA A 108 7.57 10.94 22.15
CA ALA A 108 6.84 10.98 23.42
C ALA A 108 7.57 11.82 24.49
N ALA A 109 8.91 11.77 24.50
CA ALA A 109 9.71 12.60 25.40
C ALA A 109 9.65 14.10 25.02
N ILE A 110 9.68 14.42 23.72
CA ILE A 110 9.57 15.79 23.20
C ILE A 110 8.18 16.36 23.49
N THR A 111 7.12 15.66 23.10
CA THR A 111 5.74 16.13 23.30
C THR A 111 5.40 16.22 24.77
N GLY A 112 5.85 15.27 25.61
CA GLY A 112 5.69 15.34 27.05
C GLY A 112 6.38 16.55 27.68
N SER A 113 7.57 16.95 27.19
CA SER A 113 8.25 18.17 27.66
C SER A 113 7.48 19.43 27.27
N LEU A 114 6.96 19.49 26.04
CA LEU A 114 6.16 20.62 25.55
C LEU A 114 4.80 20.71 26.26
N GLU A 115 4.12 19.60 26.59
CA GLU A 115 2.89 19.60 27.39
C GLU A 115 3.13 20.14 28.81
N GLN A 116 4.33 19.92 29.37
CA GLN A 116 4.74 20.42 30.68
C GLN A 116 5.19 21.89 30.66
N GLY A 117 5.09 22.59 29.52
CA GLY A 117 5.48 23.99 29.42
C GLY A 117 6.98 24.21 29.20
N THR A 118 7.76 23.15 28.92
CA THR A 118 9.21 23.24 28.72
C THR A 118 9.53 23.25 27.22
N ASN A 119 10.37 24.20 26.78
CA ASN A 119 10.76 24.32 25.39
C ASN A 119 11.73 23.18 25.01
N VAL A 120 11.78 22.83 23.73
CA VAL A 120 12.72 21.81 23.23
C VAL A 120 13.67 22.46 22.24
N MET A 121 14.96 22.20 22.39
CA MET A 121 16.02 22.77 21.56
C MET A 121 16.79 21.66 20.83
N PHE A 122 16.97 21.85 19.53
CA PHE A 122 17.77 21.01 18.65
C PHE A 122 19.07 21.75 18.36
N SER A 123 20.20 21.28 18.90
CA SER A 123 21.49 21.96 18.80
C SER A 123 22.49 21.15 17.98
N GLY A 124 22.93 21.71 16.85
CA GLY A 124 24.04 21.23 16.05
C GLY A 124 25.30 22.08 16.23
N SER A 125 26.27 21.95 15.33
CA SER A 125 27.55 22.68 15.41
C SER A 125 27.42 24.18 15.15
N SER A 126 26.60 24.59 14.18
CA SER A 126 26.43 26.00 13.77
C SER A 126 24.98 26.49 13.82
N LEU A 127 24.03 25.60 14.14
CA LEU A 127 22.61 25.87 14.08
C LEU A 127 21.90 25.33 15.33
N ARG A 128 21.01 26.14 15.90
CA ARG A 128 20.09 25.75 16.96
C ARG A 128 18.67 26.09 16.56
N VAL A 129 17.75 25.15 16.74
CA VAL A 129 16.33 25.35 16.42
C VAL A 129 15.49 24.96 17.62
N GLY A 130 14.68 25.90 18.11
CA GLY A 130 13.80 25.73 19.26
C GLY A 130 12.36 25.47 18.85
N LEU A 131 11.65 24.73 19.70
CA LEU A 131 10.19 24.56 19.69
C LEU A 131 9.66 25.08 21.02
N GLU A 132 8.70 26.00 20.99
CA GLU A 132 8.14 26.57 22.22
C GLU A 132 6.92 25.78 22.69
N ALA A 133 6.80 25.64 24.01
CA ALA A 133 5.67 24.97 24.64
C ALA A 133 4.37 25.79 24.65
N ARG A 134 4.45 27.09 24.33
CA ARG A 134 3.29 27.99 24.36
C ARG A 134 2.22 27.51 23.38
N ASN A 135 0.97 27.42 23.83
CA ASN A 135 -0.17 26.94 23.05
C ASN A 135 -0.03 25.50 22.51
N PHE A 136 0.99 24.75 22.92
CA PHE A 136 1.19 23.37 22.48
C PHE A 136 0.08 22.47 23.01
N GLY A 137 -0.21 22.52 24.32
CA GLY A 137 -1.17 21.63 24.99
C GLY A 137 -2.55 21.56 24.31
N PRO A 138 -3.26 22.70 24.09
CA PRO A 138 -4.56 22.68 23.41
C PRO A 138 -4.52 22.14 21.98
N ALA A 139 -3.50 22.51 21.20
CA ALA A 139 -3.33 22.02 19.83
C ALA A 139 -2.98 20.53 19.81
N PHE A 140 -2.15 20.07 20.73
CA PHE A 140 -1.76 18.67 20.85
C PHE A 140 -2.92 17.80 21.36
N ALA A 141 -3.80 18.32 22.22
CA ALA A 141 -5.05 17.64 22.58
C ALA A 141 -5.94 17.41 21.35
N THR A 142 -6.08 18.42 20.48
CA THR A 142 -6.80 18.30 19.20
C THR A 142 -6.15 17.24 18.29
N TYR A 143 -4.82 17.26 18.18
CA TYR A 143 -4.06 16.25 17.45
C TYR A 143 -4.28 14.83 18.01
N LYS A 144 -4.22 14.64 19.33
CA LYS A 144 -4.47 13.34 19.97
C LYS A 144 -5.88 12.81 19.68
N THR A 145 -6.88 13.69 19.67
CA THR A 145 -8.26 13.32 19.27
C THR A 145 -8.31 12.86 17.81
N CYS A 146 -7.61 13.56 16.91
CA CYS A 146 -7.47 13.10 15.52
C CYS A 146 -6.82 11.71 15.45
N VAL A 147 -5.69 11.49 16.15
CA VAL A 147 -4.98 10.21 16.12
C VAL A 147 -5.85 9.05 16.62
N LYS A 148 -6.71 9.28 17.62
CA LYS A 148 -7.68 8.28 18.10
C LYS A 148 -8.72 7.89 17.04
N ASN A 149 -9.14 8.85 16.21
CA ASN A 149 -10.15 8.65 15.17
C ASN A 149 -9.55 8.30 13.80
N LEU A 150 -8.23 8.32 13.67
CA LEU A 150 -7.50 8.02 12.45
C LEU A 150 -7.83 6.61 11.94
N ILE A 151 -7.99 6.47 10.63
CA ILE A 151 -8.10 5.15 9.99
C ILE A 151 -6.69 4.56 9.90
N PRO A 152 -6.41 3.41 10.54
CA PRO A 152 -5.04 2.90 10.63
C PRO A 152 -4.62 2.08 9.41
N TYR A 153 -5.45 2.00 8.37
CA TYR A 153 -5.25 1.14 7.19
C TYR A 153 -5.06 1.98 5.93
N THR A 154 -4.28 1.45 4.99
CA THR A 154 -4.04 2.04 3.67
C THR A 154 -4.87 1.35 2.58
N PHE A 155 -5.06 2.03 1.44
CA PHE A 155 -5.70 1.43 0.26
C PHE A 155 -5.11 0.06 -0.07
N LYS A 156 -3.78 -0.05 -0.16
CA LYS A 156 -3.08 -1.30 -0.53
C LYS A 156 -3.39 -2.47 0.42
N GLN A 157 -3.68 -2.18 1.69
CA GLN A 157 -4.02 -3.22 2.68
C GLN A 157 -5.47 -3.70 2.56
N LEU A 158 -6.37 -2.84 2.09
CA LEU A 158 -7.81 -3.13 1.99
C LEU A 158 -8.31 -3.31 0.55
N SER A 159 -7.47 -3.09 -0.45
CA SER A 159 -7.84 -3.20 -1.87
C SER A 159 -8.18 -4.62 -2.29
N HIS A 160 -7.75 -5.61 -1.51
CA HIS A 160 -8.10 -7.02 -1.70
C HIS A 160 -8.26 -7.72 -0.35
N THR A 161 -9.51 -7.89 0.08
CA THR A 161 -9.87 -8.59 1.31
C THR A 161 -10.46 -9.95 0.95
N VAL A 162 -10.00 -11.02 1.60
CA VAL A 162 -10.51 -12.38 1.41
C VAL A 162 -11.22 -12.84 2.67
N LEU A 163 -12.47 -13.26 2.50
CA LEU A 163 -13.34 -13.77 3.55
C LEU A 163 -13.57 -15.26 3.30
N MET A 164 -13.22 -16.09 4.28
CA MET A 164 -13.48 -17.53 4.21
C MET A 164 -14.81 -17.83 4.89
N TYR A 165 -15.49 -18.89 4.43
CA TYR A 165 -16.76 -19.32 4.99
C TYR A 165 -16.88 -20.85 5.02
N GLU A 166 -17.74 -21.33 5.91
CA GLU A 166 -18.08 -22.74 6.02
C GLU A 166 -19.35 -23.06 5.21
N PRO A 167 -19.48 -24.28 4.65
CA PRO A 167 -20.56 -24.59 3.71
C PRO A 167 -21.95 -24.46 4.35
N ASP A 168 -22.06 -24.86 5.61
CA ASP A 168 -23.30 -24.83 6.40
C ASP A 168 -23.41 -23.56 7.26
N ALA A 169 -22.69 -22.49 6.91
CA ALA A 169 -22.86 -21.21 7.58
C ALA A 169 -24.24 -20.63 7.25
N ASP A 170 -24.95 -20.17 8.28
CA ASP A 170 -26.25 -19.48 8.16
C ASP A 170 -26.11 -17.95 8.20
N GLU A 171 -24.93 -17.44 8.53
CA GLU A 171 -24.61 -16.01 8.52
C GLU A 171 -23.11 -15.74 8.34
N LEU A 172 -22.75 -14.49 8.06
CA LEU A 172 -21.36 -14.04 8.05
C LEU A 172 -20.72 -14.19 9.45
N SER A 173 -19.54 -14.81 9.49
CA SER A 173 -18.77 -14.93 10.73
C SER A 173 -18.42 -13.55 11.33
N SER A 174 -18.26 -13.48 12.65
CA SER A 174 -17.82 -12.26 13.34
C SER A 174 -16.49 -11.73 12.82
N LYS A 175 -15.59 -12.63 12.40
CA LYS A 175 -14.31 -12.25 11.77
C LYS A 175 -14.55 -11.58 10.42
N SER A 176 -15.42 -12.13 9.58
CA SER A 176 -15.76 -11.55 8.28
C SER A 176 -16.44 -10.20 8.44
N LYS A 177 -17.38 -10.07 9.39
CA LYS A 177 -18.04 -8.81 9.77
C LYS A 177 -16.99 -7.74 10.18
N ALA A 178 -16.02 -8.11 11.02
CA ALA A 178 -14.95 -7.21 11.44
C ALA A 178 -14.02 -6.76 10.29
N GLU A 179 -13.73 -7.62 9.32
CA GLU A 179 -12.98 -7.20 8.12
C GLU A 179 -13.81 -6.27 7.22
N LEU A 180 -15.10 -6.57 7.04
CA LEU A 180 -16.02 -5.73 6.27
C LEU A 180 -16.24 -4.36 6.94
N ASP A 181 -16.24 -4.28 8.27
CA ASP A 181 -16.29 -3.01 9.01
C ASP A 181 -15.09 -2.11 8.68
N LYS A 182 -13.89 -2.68 8.54
CA LYS A 182 -12.69 -1.94 8.13
C LYS A 182 -12.84 -1.42 6.70
N VAL A 183 -13.33 -2.26 5.79
CA VAL A 183 -13.59 -1.89 4.39
C VAL A 183 -14.60 -0.76 4.33
N ALA A 184 -15.76 -0.91 4.98
CA ALA A 184 -16.82 0.10 4.97
C ALA A 184 -16.33 1.43 5.57
N ARG A 185 -15.59 1.40 6.68
CA ARG A 185 -14.99 2.61 7.28
C ARG A 185 -14.01 3.29 6.32
N TYR A 186 -13.17 2.53 5.63
CA TYR A 186 -12.21 3.06 4.68
C TYR A 186 -12.90 3.71 3.47
N VAL A 187 -13.84 2.99 2.83
CA VAL A 187 -14.54 3.46 1.61
C VAL A 187 -15.35 4.73 1.88
N LYS A 188 -15.93 4.87 3.08
CA LYS A 188 -16.66 6.09 3.45
C LYS A 188 -15.75 7.33 3.50
N ALA A 189 -14.52 7.16 3.98
CA ALA A 189 -13.55 8.22 4.12
C ALA A 189 -12.80 8.53 2.81
N ASP A 190 -12.43 7.52 2.04
CA ASP A 190 -11.66 7.69 0.81
C ASP A 190 -12.55 7.85 -0.42
N LYS A 191 -12.70 9.10 -0.89
CA LYS A 191 -13.44 9.43 -2.11
C LYS A 191 -12.76 8.98 -3.40
N GLN A 192 -11.52 8.50 -3.33
CA GLN A 192 -10.83 7.95 -4.50
C GLN A 192 -11.29 6.51 -4.81
N VAL A 193 -11.98 5.85 -3.89
CA VAL A 193 -12.63 4.57 -4.15
C VAL A 193 -13.86 4.82 -5.02
N LEU A 194 -13.86 4.23 -6.21
CA LEU A 194 -14.89 4.37 -7.23
C LEU A 194 -15.89 3.22 -7.23
N GLY A 195 -15.52 2.07 -6.66
CA GLY A 195 -16.38 0.89 -6.64
C GLY A 195 -15.84 -0.24 -5.77
N ILE A 196 -16.72 -1.19 -5.47
CA ILE A 196 -16.42 -2.41 -4.75
C ILE A 196 -16.86 -3.58 -5.63
N ILE A 197 -15.99 -4.56 -5.78
CA ILE A 197 -16.29 -5.81 -6.44
C ILE A 197 -16.33 -6.93 -5.40
N VAL A 198 -17.44 -7.66 -5.37
CA VAL A 198 -17.63 -8.84 -4.52
C VAL A 198 -17.69 -10.06 -5.41
N ASP A 199 -16.67 -10.91 -5.37
CA ASP A 199 -16.60 -12.18 -6.09
C ASP A 199 -16.63 -13.34 -5.12
N ALA A 200 -17.65 -14.19 -5.19
CA ALA A 200 -17.75 -15.40 -4.39
C ALA A 200 -17.47 -16.68 -5.18
N HIS A 201 -16.85 -17.64 -4.51
CA HIS A 201 -16.45 -18.92 -5.06
C HIS A 201 -16.77 -20.04 -4.08
N SER A 202 -17.26 -21.18 -4.59
CA SER A 202 -17.44 -22.41 -3.83
C SER A 202 -16.26 -23.36 -4.02
N ASP A 203 -16.22 -24.41 -3.20
CA ASP A 203 -15.50 -25.64 -3.52
C ASP A 203 -16.28 -26.49 -4.55
N LYS A 204 -15.65 -27.57 -4.99
CA LYS A 204 -16.27 -28.52 -5.93
C LYS A 204 -17.31 -29.38 -5.21
N LEU A 205 -18.58 -29.15 -5.54
CA LEU A 205 -19.73 -29.93 -5.06
C LEU A 205 -20.20 -30.94 -6.12
N PRO A 206 -20.99 -31.98 -5.74
CA PRO A 206 -21.47 -32.99 -6.68
C PRO A 206 -22.32 -32.42 -7.82
N LYS A 207 -23.10 -31.37 -7.56
CA LYS A 207 -23.90 -30.66 -8.55
C LYS A 207 -23.38 -29.23 -8.70
N PRO A 208 -23.00 -28.78 -9.92
CA PRO A 208 -22.52 -27.41 -10.14
C PRO A 208 -23.52 -26.33 -9.67
N GLU A 209 -24.82 -26.57 -9.87
CA GLU A 209 -25.91 -25.68 -9.43
C GLU A 209 -25.88 -25.39 -7.92
N GLN A 210 -25.48 -26.37 -7.10
CA GLN A 210 -25.36 -26.18 -5.65
C GLN A 210 -24.21 -25.23 -5.32
N GLY A 211 -23.07 -25.35 -6.02
CA GLY A 211 -21.92 -24.45 -5.83
C GLY A 211 -22.24 -23.02 -6.29
N GLU A 212 -22.97 -22.89 -7.40
CA GLU A 212 -23.40 -21.61 -7.93
C GLU A 212 -24.40 -20.92 -6.97
N ALA A 213 -25.39 -21.65 -6.46
CA ALA A 213 -26.32 -21.15 -5.44
C ALA A 213 -25.62 -20.78 -4.12
N LEU A 214 -24.69 -21.61 -3.65
CA LEU A 214 -23.91 -21.37 -2.44
C LEU A 214 -23.08 -20.09 -2.57
N SER A 215 -22.26 -19.99 -3.62
CA SER A 215 -21.45 -18.79 -3.85
C SER A 215 -22.29 -17.53 -4.02
N LYS A 216 -23.44 -17.62 -4.70
CA LYS A 216 -24.38 -16.50 -4.82
C LYS A 216 -24.92 -16.03 -3.46
N ARG A 217 -25.36 -16.95 -2.60
CA ARG A 217 -25.83 -16.63 -1.25
C ARG A 217 -24.77 -15.84 -0.46
N GLU A 218 -23.52 -16.31 -0.47
CA GLU A 218 -22.43 -15.66 0.27
C GLU A 218 -22.09 -14.27 -0.29
N ALA A 219 -22.09 -14.11 -1.62
CA ALA A 219 -21.90 -12.81 -2.25
C ALA A 219 -23.02 -11.82 -1.87
N ASP A 220 -24.27 -12.30 -1.85
CA ASP A 220 -25.44 -11.50 -1.49
C ASP A 220 -25.39 -11.07 -0.01
N TRP A 221 -24.96 -11.95 0.90
CA TRP A 221 -24.75 -11.60 2.32
C TRP A 221 -23.69 -10.53 2.53
N VAL A 222 -22.53 -10.66 1.86
CA VAL A 222 -21.46 -9.64 1.94
C VAL A 222 -21.95 -8.31 1.40
N THR A 223 -22.69 -8.33 0.29
CA THR A 223 -23.27 -7.13 -0.32
C THR A 223 -24.28 -6.47 0.61
N ALA A 224 -25.23 -7.24 1.15
CA ALA A 224 -26.24 -6.76 2.09
C ALA A 224 -25.59 -6.13 3.34
N TYR A 225 -24.54 -6.76 3.87
CA TYR A 225 -23.81 -6.24 5.02
C TYR A 225 -23.11 -4.90 4.72
N LEU A 226 -22.45 -4.76 3.56
CA LEU A 226 -21.82 -3.49 3.18
C LEU A 226 -22.87 -2.38 2.97
N VAL A 227 -24.03 -2.72 2.41
CA VAL A 227 -25.16 -1.79 2.26
C VAL A 227 -25.73 -1.36 3.61
N GLU A 228 -25.92 -2.30 4.55
CA GLU A 228 -26.32 -2.01 5.93
C GLU A 228 -25.32 -1.07 6.61
N LYS A 229 -24.02 -1.25 6.32
CA LYS A 229 -22.96 -0.35 6.78
C LYS A 229 -22.95 0.99 6.06
N GLY A 230 -23.89 1.28 5.17
CA GLY A 230 -24.07 2.57 4.51
C GLY A 230 -23.20 2.79 3.27
N ILE A 231 -22.77 1.71 2.62
CA ILE A 231 -22.20 1.78 1.27
C ILE A 231 -23.35 1.73 0.25
N PRO A 232 -23.44 2.65 -0.71
CA PRO A 232 -24.51 2.64 -1.70
C PRO A 232 -24.43 1.39 -2.58
N ALA A 233 -25.57 0.72 -2.80
CA ALA A 233 -25.63 -0.56 -3.52
C ALA A 233 -25.11 -0.44 -4.95
N GLU A 234 -25.31 0.71 -5.61
CA GLU A 234 -24.83 1.01 -6.96
C GLU A 234 -23.30 1.06 -7.09
N THR A 235 -22.58 1.21 -5.98
CA THR A 235 -21.12 1.15 -5.97
C THR A 235 -20.59 -0.28 -5.86
N ILE A 236 -21.46 -1.26 -5.59
CA ILE A 236 -21.11 -2.65 -5.35
C ILE A 236 -21.50 -3.49 -6.58
N THR A 237 -20.52 -4.14 -7.19
CA THR A 237 -20.74 -5.15 -8.22
C THR A 237 -20.58 -6.54 -7.62
N THR A 238 -21.67 -7.30 -7.59
CA THR A 238 -21.73 -8.61 -6.95
C THR A 238 -21.74 -9.72 -7.99
N ARG A 239 -20.85 -10.70 -7.85
CA ARG A 239 -20.64 -11.79 -8.79
C ARG A 239 -20.43 -13.11 -8.05
N SER A 240 -20.95 -14.18 -8.62
CA SER A 240 -20.84 -15.55 -8.10
C SER A 240 -20.29 -16.46 -9.18
N HIS A 241 -19.31 -17.28 -8.84
CA HIS A 241 -18.60 -18.10 -9.81
C HIS A 241 -18.72 -19.60 -9.59
N GLY A 242 -19.37 -20.05 -8.50
CA GLY A 242 -19.35 -21.45 -8.10
C GLY A 242 -17.92 -21.99 -7.99
N ASP A 243 -17.68 -23.18 -8.53
CA ASP A 243 -16.39 -23.88 -8.49
C ASP A 243 -15.50 -23.64 -9.73
N LYS A 244 -15.88 -22.69 -10.60
CA LYS A 244 -15.21 -22.42 -11.90
C LYS A 244 -13.77 -21.90 -11.75
N PHE A 245 -13.43 -21.29 -10.63
CA PHE A 245 -12.10 -20.69 -10.38
C PHE A 245 -11.48 -21.17 -9.05
N PRO A 246 -11.03 -22.44 -8.98
CA PRO A 246 -10.37 -22.97 -7.80
C PRO A 246 -8.96 -22.39 -7.67
N ILE A 247 -8.53 -22.14 -6.42
CA ILE A 247 -7.18 -21.67 -6.08
C ILE A 247 -6.36 -22.73 -5.33
N ALA A 248 -6.99 -23.84 -4.97
CA ALA A 248 -6.39 -24.97 -4.30
C ALA A 248 -7.04 -26.29 -4.74
N ASP A 249 -6.39 -27.41 -4.44
CA ASP A 249 -6.87 -28.74 -4.82
C ASP A 249 -8.16 -29.12 -4.06
N ASN A 250 -9.24 -29.34 -4.81
CA ASN A 250 -10.53 -29.78 -4.30
C ASN A 250 -10.54 -31.22 -3.74
N LYS A 251 -9.46 -31.99 -3.89
CA LYS A 251 -9.34 -33.33 -3.31
C LYS A 251 -9.05 -33.32 -1.80
N THR A 252 -8.64 -32.20 -1.25
CA THR A 252 -8.28 -32.09 0.18
C THR A 252 -9.25 -31.17 0.92
N LYS A 253 -9.58 -31.48 2.18
CA LYS A 253 -10.43 -30.60 3.01
C LYS A 253 -9.84 -29.18 3.13
N ALA A 254 -8.52 -29.08 3.26
CA ALA A 254 -7.83 -27.80 3.34
C ALA A 254 -7.93 -27.00 2.03
N GLY A 255 -7.85 -27.66 0.88
CA GLY A 255 -8.01 -27.00 -0.43
C GLY A 255 -9.45 -26.58 -0.69
N GLN A 256 -10.43 -27.41 -0.33
CA GLN A 256 -11.86 -27.06 -0.38
C GLN A 256 -12.15 -25.81 0.47
N ALA A 257 -11.66 -25.76 1.70
CA ALA A 257 -11.83 -24.59 2.58
C ALA A 257 -11.21 -23.32 2.01
N LYS A 258 -10.07 -23.41 1.30
CA LYS A 258 -9.47 -22.26 0.59
C LYS A 258 -10.30 -21.82 -0.62
N ASN A 259 -10.96 -22.76 -1.29
CA ASN A 259 -11.78 -22.45 -2.46
C ASN A 259 -13.08 -21.73 -2.07
N ARG A 260 -13.69 -22.10 -0.93
CA ARG A 260 -14.84 -21.41 -0.32
C ARG A 260 -14.45 -20.03 0.22
N ARG A 261 -14.55 -19.03 -0.64
CA ARG A 261 -14.11 -17.66 -0.33
C ARG A 261 -14.99 -16.62 -1.00
N VAL A 262 -15.11 -15.48 -0.36
CA VAL A 262 -15.58 -14.24 -0.96
C VAL A 262 -14.42 -13.26 -0.99
N THR A 263 -14.11 -12.72 -2.15
CA THR A 263 -13.11 -11.66 -2.31
C THR A 263 -13.82 -10.33 -2.48
N VAL A 264 -13.40 -9.35 -1.70
CA VAL A 264 -13.86 -7.96 -1.78
C VAL A 264 -12.70 -7.14 -2.30
N ARG A 265 -12.88 -6.52 -3.46
CA ARG A 265 -11.85 -5.70 -4.11
C ARG A 265 -12.31 -4.26 -4.21
N LEU A 266 -11.44 -3.33 -3.88
CA LEU A 266 -11.71 -1.89 -4.04
C LEU A 266 -11.12 -1.41 -5.36
N GLU A 267 -11.91 -0.62 -6.08
CA GLU A 267 -11.51 0.00 -7.33
C GLU A 267 -11.29 1.50 -7.15
N ASN A 268 -10.27 2.02 -7.80
CA ASN A 268 -9.93 3.43 -7.91
C ASN A 268 -9.49 3.72 -9.35
N ALA A 269 -9.14 4.97 -9.66
CA ALA A 269 -8.73 5.35 -11.01
C ALA A 269 -7.51 4.56 -11.53
N GLU A 270 -6.56 4.21 -10.66
CA GLU A 270 -5.34 3.48 -11.03
C GLU A 270 -5.62 2.00 -11.33
N THR A 271 -6.30 1.33 -10.40
CA THR A 271 -6.67 -0.09 -10.53
C THR A 271 -7.61 -0.31 -11.71
N ARG A 272 -8.53 0.62 -11.99
CA ARG A 272 -9.40 0.54 -13.17
C ARG A 272 -8.60 0.60 -14.48
N LYS A 273 -7.66 1.53 -14.60
CA LYS A 273 -6.75 1.60 -15.75
C LYS A 273 -5.90 0.33 -15.90
N GLU A 274 -5.41 -0.23 -14.79
CA GLU A 274 -4.66 -1.48 -14.80
C GLU A 274 -5.53 -2.66 -15.30
N MET A 275 -6.77 -2.75 -14.82
CA MET A 275 -7.72 -3.77 -15.25
C MET A 275 -8.07 -3.64 -16.73
N GLU A 276 -8.33 -2.43 -17.22
CA GLU A 276 -8.59 -2.16 -18.65
C GLU A 276 -7.42 -2.62 -19.53
N LYS A 277 -6.18 -2.33 -19.11
CA LYS A 277 -4.97 -2.79 -19.80
C LYS A 277 -4.87 -4.32 -19.81
N LYS A 278 -5.14 -4.99 -18.69
CA LYS A 278 -5.14 -6.47 -18.61
C LYS A 278 -6.19 -7.09 -19.51
N VAL A 279 -7.41 -6.54 -19.51
CA VAL A 279 -8.49 -7.00 -20.39
C VAL A 279 -8.12 -6.84 -21.86
N ALA A 280 -7.55 -5.69 -22.24
CA ALA A 280 -7.07 -5.48 -23.61
C ALA A 280 -5.96 -6.47 -24.02
N ALA A 281 -5.03 -6.75 -23.11
CA ALA A 281 -3.98 -7.74 -23.36
C ALA A 281 -4.52 -9.17 -23.50
N ILE A 282 -5.50 -9.57 -22.68
CA ILE A 282 -6.16 -10.87 -22.79
C ILE A 282 -6.86 -10.99 -24.13
N LYS A 283 -7.68 -10.00 -24.52
CA LYS A 283 -8.36 -10.00 -25.81
C LYS A 283 -7.39 -10.11 -26.98
N ALA A 284 -6.30 -9.34 -26.96
CA ALA A 284 -5.25 -9.43 -27.99
C ALA A 284 -4.58 -10.82 -28.03
N SER A 285 -4.39 -11.47 -26.86
CA SER A 285 -3.85 -12.83 -26.81
C SER A 285 -4.83 -13.89 -27.31
N GLU A 286 -6.13 -13.73 -27.04
CA GLU A 286 -7.19 -14.60 -27.53
C GLU A 286 -7.35 -14.48 -29.04
N GLU A 287 -7.32 -13.25 -29.58
CA GLU A 287 -7.35 -12.99 -31.02
C GLU A 287 -6.12 -13.57 -31.73
N LYS A 288 -4.92 -13.42 -31.15
CA LYS A 288 -3.70 -14.03 -31.69
C LYS A 288 -3.78 -15.57 -31.66
N ALA A 289 -4.23 -16.15 -30.57
CA ALA A 289 -4.40 -17.61 -30.45
C ALA A 289 -5.47 -18.14 -31.43
N ALA A 290 -6.55 -17.38 -31.65
CA ALA A 290 -7.56 -17.70 -32.65
C ALA A 290 -7.00 -17.63 -34.08
N ALA A 291 -6.19 -16.61 -34.39
CA ALA A 291 -5.53 -16.47 -35.69
C ALA A 291 -4.48 -17.56 -35.95
N GLU A 292 -3.68 -17.93 -34.95
CA GLU A 292 -2.72 -19.04 -35.06
C GLU A 292 -3.43 -20.40 -35.24
N LYS A 293 -4.55 -20.61 -34.53
CA LYS A 293 -5.36 -21.83 -34.68
C LYS A 293 -6.06 -21.88 -36.04
N ALA A 294 -6.50 -20.74 -36.57
CA ALA A 294 -7.06 -20.63 -37.92
C ALA A 294 -5.99 -20.92 -38.99
N ALA A 295 -4.80 -20.33 -38.87
CA ALA A 295 -3.68 -20.56 -39.79
C ALA A 295 -3.19 -22.02 -39.78
N SER A 296 -3.18 -22.67 -38.61
CA SER A 296 -2.88 -24.10 -38.49
C SER A 296 -3.93 -24.98 -39.19
N SER A 297 -5.22 -24.63 -39.06
CA SER A 297 -6.32 -25.36 -39.72
C SER A 297 -6.36 -25.16 -41.24
N GLU A 298 -5.86 -24.03 -41.75
CA GLU A 298 -5.73 -23.75 -43.18
C GLU A 298 -4.51 -24.48 -43.79
N ALA A 299 -3.39 -24.55 -43.06
CA ALA A 299 -2.22 -25.31 -43.48
C ALA A 299 -2.53 -26.81 -43.61
N GLU A 300 -3.31 -27.38 -42.69
CA GLU A 300 -3.71 -28.80 -42.71
C GLU A 300 -4.69 -29.14 -43.86
N LYS A 301 -5.49 -28.17 -44.34
CA LYS A 301 -6.37 -28.34 -45.52
C LYS A 301 -5.64 -28.22 -46.87
N SER A 302 -4.43 -27.67 -46.89
CA SER A 302 -3.66 -27.42 -48.12
C SER A 302 -2.68 -28.54 -48.51
N VAL A 303 -2.57 -29.61 -47.71
CA VAL A 303 -1.73 -30.76 -48.07
C VAL A 303 -2.47 -31.59 -49.13
N PRO A 304 -1.98 -31.69 -50.38
CA PRO A 304 -2.60 -32.56 -51.37
C PRO A 304 -2.47 -34.01 -50.90
N ALA A 305 -3.54 -34.80 -51.04
CA ALA A 305 -3.44 -36.25 -50.83
C ALA A 305 -2.43 -36.82 -51.83
N ILE A 306 -1.24 -37.15 -51.36
CA ILE A 306 -0.20 -37.84 -52.15
C ILE A 306 -0.75 -39.24 -52.44
N ASP A 307 -0.88 -39.61 -53.72
CA ASP A 307 -1.33 -40.96 -54.06
C ASP A 307 -0.22 -42.00 -53.76
N ALA A 308 -0.61 -43.28 -53.64
CA ALA A 308 0.33 -44.35 -53.26
C ALA A 308 1.53 -44.47 -54.22
N LYS A 309 1.36 -44.09 -55.49
CA LYS A 309 2.41 -44.14 -56.52
C LYS A 309 3.41 -43.00 -56.36
N GLN A 310 2.94 -41.82 -55.99
CA GLN A 310 3.81 -40.69 -55.65
C GLN A 310 4.60 -40.96 -54.36
N LEU A 311 4.03 -41.72 -53.42
CA LEU A 311 4.74 -42.16 -52.22
C LEU A 311 5.82 -43.20 -52.55
N GLU A 312 5.55 -44.15 -53.44
CA GLU A 312 6.57 -45.10 -53.92
C GLU A 312 7.74 -44.40 -54.63
N ASP A 313 7.46 -43.48 -55.57
CA ASP A 313 8.49 -42.73 -56.30
C ASP A 313 9.40 -41.91 -55.35
N LEU A 314 8.82 -41.28 -54.32
CA LEU A 314 9.58 -40.52 -53.32
C LEU A 314 10.44 -41.44 -52.44
N THR A 315 9.91 -42.62 -52.09
CA THR A 315 10.64 -43.60 -51.28
C THR A 315 11.80 -44.21 -52.06
N GLU A 316 11.61 -44.44 -53.36
CA GLU A 316 12.64 -44.96 -54.27
C GLU A 316 13.76 -43.93 -54.50
N GLN A 317 13.42 -42.66 -54.74
CA GLN A 317 14.41 -41.57 -54.82
C GLN A 317 15.22 -41.40 -53.54
N GLN A 318 14.58 -41.56 -52.37
CA GLN A 318 15.26 -41.43 -51.08
C GLN A 318 16.17 -42.63 -50.78
N ASN A 319 15.83 -43.84 -51.23
CA ASN A 319 16.69 -45.01 -51.16
C ASN A 319 17.92 -44.90 -52.07
N ILE A 320 17.77 -44.32 -53.26
CA ILE A 320 18.87 -44.04 -54.19
C ILE A 320 19.84 -43.01 -53.59
N MET A 321 19.32 -41.93 -52.99
CA MET A 321 20.12 -40.89 -52.35
C MET A 321 20.88 -41.39 -51.11
N ASN A 322 20.35 -42.39 -50.41
CA ASN A 322 20.99 -43.03 -49.26
C ASN A 322 21.90 -44.21 -49.66
N GLY A 323 22.18 -44.39 -50.95
CA GLY A 323 23.13 -45.40 -51.45
C GLY A 323 22.65 -46.85 -51.34
N LYS A 324 21.34 -47.07 -51.17
CA LYS A 324 20.75 -48.43 -51.19
C LYS A 324 20.42 -48.79 -52.63
N GLN A 325 21.18 -49.73 -53.20
CA GLN A 325 20.99 -50.15 -54.59
C GLN A 325 19.68 -50.95 -54.73
N PRO A 326 18.89 -50.73 -55.80
CA PRO A 326 17.63 -51.45 -56.00
C PRO A 326 17.90 -52.94 -56.19
N ASP A 327 17.11 -53.77 -55.50
CA ASP A 327 17.18 -55.23 -55.59
C ASP A 327 16.60 -55.66 -56.95
N VAL A 328 17.46 -55.81 -57.94
CA VAL A 328 17.08 -56.34 -59.25
C VAL A 328 16.98 -57.86 -59.12
N GLY A 329 15.82 -58.33 -58.66
CA GLY A 329 15.48 -59.74 -58.67
C GLY A 329 15.49 -60.29 -60.11
N LEU A 330 16.52 -61.04 -60.46
CA LEU A 330 16.56 -61.84 -61.68
C LEU A 330 15.67 -63.09 -61.52
N PRO A 331 14.73 -63.37 -62.44
CA PRO A 331 13.98 -64.62 -62.42
C PRO A 331 14.86 -65.81 -62.83
N ARG A 332 14.66 -66.96 -62.17
CA ARG A 332 15.13 -68.29 -62.59
C ARG A 332 14.18 -68.88 -63.63
#